data_AF-A0AAV6BS82-F1
#
_entry.id   AF-A0AAV6BS82-F1
#
_cell.length_a   1.000
_cell.length_b   1.000
_cell.length_c   1.000
_cell.angle_alpha   90.00
_cell.angle_beta   90.00
_cell.angle_gamma   90.00
#
_symmetry.space_group_name_H-M   'P 1'
#
loop_
_entity.id
_entity.type
_entity.pdbx_description
1 polymer ?
#
loop_
_entity_poly.entity_id
_entity_poly.type
_entity_poly.pdbx_seq_one_letter_code
_entity_poly.pdbx_strand_id
1 'polypeptide(L)' 'MRFEVEVYKNDAGEWVAEAVEYKVTATGRTESEALARMMDALNAHFKTKR' A
#
# COMPACT_ATOMS: atom_id res chain seq x y z
N MET A 1 2.54 15.64 -0.82
CA MET A 1 1.28 15.11 -0.27
C MET A 1 1.64 14.14 0.85
N ARG A 2 0.92 14.17 1.97
CA ARG A 2 1.11 13.26 3.11
C ARG A 2 -0.13 12.38 3.15
N PHE A 3 0.06 11.08 3.31
CA PHE A 3 -1.02 10.11 3.38
C PHE A 3 -0.74 9.19 4.55
N GLU A 4 -1.78 8.78 5.27
CA GLU A 4 -1.65 7.79 6.33
C GLU A 4 -1.67 6.38 5.74
N VAL A 5 -0.65 5.60 6.10
CA VAL A 5 -0.45 4.24 5.63
C VAL A 5 -0.32 3.34 6.85
N GLU A 6 -1.24 2.41 7.00
CA GLU A 6 -1.16 1.37 8.02
C GLU A 6 -0.42 0.17 7.46
N VAL A 7 0.72 -0.16 8.08
CA VAL A 7 1.50 -1.35 7.73
C VAL A 7 1.42 -2.35 8.88
N TYR A 8 0.95 -3.56 8.59
CA TYR A 8 0.83 -4.63 9.55
C TYR A 8 1.15 -5.98 8.92
N LYS A 9 1.48 -6.97 9.73
CA LYS A 9 1.70 -8.35 9.28
C LYS A 9 0.41 -9.14 9.50
N ASN A 10 -0.08 -9.81 8.46
CA ASN A 10 -1.27 -10.65 8.55
C ASN A 10 -0.95 -12.03 9.15
N ASP A 11 -1.98 -12.81 9.48
CA ASP A 11 -1.87 -14.19 9.97
C ASP A 11 -1.17 -15.14 8.98
N ALA A 12 -1.15 -14.82 7.68
CA ALA A 12 -0.42 -15.56 6.67
C ALA A 12 1.09 -15.25 6.68
N GLY A 13 1.54 -14.31 7.52
CA GLY A 13 2.92 -13.88 7.61
C GLY A 13 3.35 -12.91 6.51
N GLU A 14 2.41 -12.38 5.73
CA GLU A 14 2.63 -11.36 4.71
C GLU A 14 2.51 -9.96 5.31
N TRP A 15 3.23 -9.02 4.73
CA TRP A 15 3.13 -7.61 5.07
C TRP A 15 2.04 -6.96 4.25
N VAL A 16 1.12 -6.29 4.92
CA VAL A 16 -0.02 -5.58 4.34
C VAL A 16 0.20 -4.11 4.61
N ALA A 17 0.12 -3.29 3.55
CA ALA A 17 0.19 -1.84 3.60
C ALA A 17 -1.12 -1.28 3.04
N GLU A 18 -1.85 -0.52 3.85
CA GLU A 18 -3.16 0.02 3.50
C GLU A 18 -3.18 1.55 3.60
N ALA A 19 -3.63 2.21 2.53
CA ALA A 19 -3.83 3.65 2.49
C ALA A 19 -5.27 3.91 2.87
N VAL A 20 -5.47 4.30 4.13
CA VAL A 20 -6.80 4.59 4.70
C VAL A 20 -7.54 5.65 3.87
N GLU A 21 -6.82 6.69 3.44
CA GLU A 21 -7.40 7.80 2.67
C GLU A 21 -7.80 7.43 1.23
N TYR A 22 -7.11 6.47 0.62
CA TYR A 22 -7.31 6.13 -0.80
C TYR A 22 -8.01 4.79 -1.01
N LYS A 23 -8.25 4.04 0.08
CA LYS A 23 -8.73 2.64 0.03
C LYS A 23 -7.89 1.77 -0.92
N VAL A 24 -6.59 2.02 -0.92
CA VAL A 24 -5.61 1.26 -1.71
C VAL A 24 -4.84 0.36 -0.76
N THR A 25 -4.92 -0.94 -0.98
CA THR A 25 -4.24 -1.95 -0.16
C THR A 25 -3.24 -2.70 -1.02
N ALA A 26 -2.04 -2.92 -0.50
CA ALA A 26 -0.99 -3.69 -1.14
C ALA A 26 -0.39 -4.69 -0.16
N THR A 27 -0.04 -5.88 -0.65
CA THR A 27 0.61 -6.92 0.15
C THR A 27 1.98 -7.26 -0.42
N GLY A 28 2.93 -7.60 0.44
CA GLY A 28 4.29 -7.97 0.08
C GLY A 28 4.88 -8.99 1.06
N ARG A 29 5.96 -9.65 0.65
CA ARG A 29 6.69 -10.59 1.52
C ARG A 29 7.52 -9.90 2.60
N THR A 30 7.82 -8.61 2.42
CA THR A 30 8.55 -7.75 3.36
C THR A 30 7.88 -6.37 3.44
N GLU A 31 8.13 -5.61 4.51
CA GLU A 31 7.63 -4.23 4.67
C GLU A 31 7.96 -3.37 3.46
N SER A 32 9.23 -3.37 3.04
CA SER A 32 9.69 -2.58 1.89
C SER A 32 8.96 -2.95 0.59
N GLU A 33 8.66 -4.24 0.39
CA GLU A 33 7.96 -4.71 -0.80
C GLU A 33 6.48 -4.32 -0.76
N ALA A 34 5.82 -4.43 0.39
CA ALA A 34 4.45 -3.98 0.59
C ALA A 34 4.33 -2.46 0.37
N LEU A 35 5.25 -1.68 0.92
CA LEU A 35 5.30 -0.23 0.75
C LEU A 35 5.58 0.17 -0.71
N ALA A 36 6.53 -0.51 -1.38
CA ALA A 36 6.84 -0.24 -2.79
C ALA A 36 5.61 -0.51 -3.69
N ARG A 37 4.95 -1.66 -3.50
CA ARG A 37 3.71 -2.00 -4.23
C ARG A 37 2.60 -1.01 -3.95
N MET A 38 2.51 -0.52 -2.71
CA MET A 38 1.55 0.50 -2.34
C MET A 38 1.81 1.83 -3.06
N MET A 39 3.06 2.25 -3.14
CA MET A 39 3.46 3.45 -3.89
C MET A 39 3.13 3.31 -5.38
N ASP A 40 3.38 2.13 -5.96
CA ASP A 40 3.00 1.82 -7.35
C ASP A 40 1.47 1.86 -7.54
N ALA A 41 0.71 1.25 -6.63
CA ALA A 41 -0.75 1.23 -6.67
C ALA A 41 -1.35 2.64 -6.52
N LEU A 42 -0.81 3.46 -5.63
CA LEU A 42 -1.19 4.86 -5.49
C LEU A 42 -0.86 5.64 -6.77
N ASN A 43 0.34 5.48 -7.32
CA ASN A 43 0.75 6.16 -8.55
C ASN A 43 -0.14 5.78 -9.75
N ALA A 44 -0.52 4.49 -9.87
CA ALA A 44 -1.49 4.03 -10.86
C ALA A 44 -2.86 4.65 -10.64
N HIS A 45 -3.35 4.70 -9.39
CA HIS A 45 -4.63 5.32 -9.04
C HIS A 45 -4.67 6.81 -9.40
N PHE A 46 -3.58 7.54 -9.14
CA PHE A 46 -3.45 8.95 -9.52
C PHE A 46 -3.32 9.16 -11.03
N LYS A 47 -2.64 8.26 -11.74
CA LYS A 47 -2.55 8.31 -13.22
C LYS A 47 -3.89 8.08 -13.90
N THR A 48 -4.70 7.14 -13.40
CA THR A 48 -6.01 6.84 -13.98
C THR A 48 -7.04 7.96 -13.78
N LYS A 49 -6.89 8.78 -12.74
CA LYS A 49 -7.80 9.91 -12.45
C LYS A 49 -7.46 11.23 -13.16
N ARG A 50 -6.45 11.25 -14.04
CA ARG A 50 -5.99 12.48 -14.72
C ARG A 50 -6.51 12.60 -16.15
#